data_AF-A0A2V9KYX0-F1
#
_entry.id   AF-A0A2V9KYX0-F1
#
_cell.length_a   1.000
_cell.length_b   1.000
_cell.length_c   1.000
_cell.angle_alpha   90.00
_cell.angle_beta   90.00
_cell.angle_gamma   90.00
#
_symmetry.space_group_name_H-M   'P 1'
#
loop_
_entity.id
_entity.type
_entity.pdbx_description
1 polymer ?
#
loop_
_entity_poly.entity_id
_entity_poly.type
_entity_poly.pdbx_seq_one_letter_code
_entity_poly.pdbx_strand_id
1 'polypeptide(L)'
;MSPVKKAVIFIVSLLLLAALAEGIILLQVRISPVPLAAFLACLSLVLGAFVAFTDSGFVRRLRAWALQSVWAALGMPLLLLVPYLVLAFGTGTFSARGLIKLAAYVMVPAALLLPDRLRRATRVGWRDFAAMLALAIPVPAHWLRGIWVWPEDLYFFQPLYSVCAGVYAFVVVRHLEGVGYRLRLRKGDLVDGLSNFVAFALLAIPTGYGLHFIHFHTPLIAPWRFQFVGMREAAVLPGGLALAFQFLGTFVGIYITIAIPEELLFRGVLQNFLVKSIPLERRGLWGLLVAATIFGLSHLHHPPVPNWRYAILATLAGVFYGNAYRTRQRLSASAFTHALVDATWHFWF
;
A
#
# COMPACT_ATOMS: atom_id res chain seq x y z
N MET A 1 -15.46 -8.39 30.74
CA MET A 1 -14.51 -7.35 30.27
C MET A 1 -15.08 -6.65 29.04
N SER A 2 -14.91 -5.34 28.90
CA SER A 2 -15.38 -4.57 27.73
C SER A 2 -14.58 -4.89 26.46
N PRO A 3 -15.13 -4.64 25.25
CA PRO A 3 -14.41 -4.80 23.99
C PRO A 3 -13.10 -3.99 23.94
N VAL A 4 -13.11 -2.78 24.52
CA VAL A 4 -11.93 -1.91 24.63
C VAL A 4 -10.82 -2.57 25.46
N LYS A 5 -11.13 -3.17 26.62
CA LYS A 5 -10.11 -3.90 27.41
C LYS A 5 -9.54 -5.10 26.63
N LYS A 6 -10.35 -5.82 25.84
CA LYS A 6 -9.86 -6.91 24.98
C LYS A 6 -8.92 -6.38 23.87
N ALA A 7 -9.28 -5.27 23.22
CA ALA A 7 -8.45 -4.67 22.17
C ALA A 7 -7.12 -4.13 22.72
N VAL A 8 -7.14 -3.44 23.87
CA VAL A 8 -5.92 -2.94 24.53
C VAL A 8 -5.00 -4.09 24.93
N ILE A 9 -5.52 -5.16 25.55
CA ILE A 9 -4.71 -6.33 25.90
C ILE A 9 -4.14 -7.00 24.65
N PHE A 10 -4.92 -7.17 23.59
CA PHE A 10 -4.41 -7.76 22.34
C PHE A 10 -3.29 -6.92 21.70
N ILE A 11 -3.41 -5.59 21.72
CA ILE A 11 -2.36 -4.67 21.26
C ILE A 11 -1.11 -4.76 22.15
N VAL A 12 -1.27 -4.74 23.47
CA VAL A 12 -0.14 -4.86 24.42
C VAL A 12 0.54 -6.23 24.32
N SER A 13 -0.20 -7.32 24.18
CA SER A 13 0.36 -8.66 23.96
C SER A 13 1.08 -8.77 22.61
N LEU A 14 0.58 -8.14 21.54
CA LEU A 14 1.30 -8.06 20.26
C LEU A 14 2.57 -7.22 20.36
N LEU A 15 2.54 -6.09 21.08
CA LEU A 15 3.73 -5.26 21.31
C LEU A 15 4.77 -6.00 22.16
N LEU A 16 4.35 -6.79 23.16
CA LEU A 16 5.25 -7.62 23.98
C LEU A 16 5.81 -8.81 23.18
N LEU A 17 5.02 -9.44 22.30
CA LEU A 17 5.50 -10.49 21.40
C LEU A 17 6.48 -9.93 20.34
N ALA A 18 6.21 -8.74 19.81
CA ALA A 18 7.12 -8.03 18.93
C ALA A 18 8.43 -7.70 19.66
N ALA A 19 8.36 -7.08 20.85
CA ALA A 19 9.51 -6.74 21.68
C ALA A 19 10.33 -7.98 22.14
N LEU A 20 9.68 -9.14 22.30
CA LEU A 20 10.36 -10.40 22.62
C LEU A 20 11.10 -10.98 21.39
N ALA A 21 10.46 -10.98 20.22
CA ALA A 21 11.10 -11.40 18.97
C ALA A 21 12.25 -10.45 18.58
N GLU A 22 12.04 -9.15 18.75
CA GLU A 22 13.04 -8.08 18.69
C GLU A 22 14.22 -8.36 19.63
N GLY A 23 13.95 -8.65 20.91
CA GLY A 23 14.98 -9.02 21.89
C GLY A 23 15.80 -10.24 21.50
N ILE A 24 15.15 -11.27 20.92
CA ILE A 24 15.84 -12.48 20.43
C ILE A 24 16.75 -12.14 19.25
N ILE A 25 16.32 -11.30 18.31
CA ILE A 25 17.12 -10.86 17.16
C ILE A 25 18.28 -9.95 17.60
N LEU A 26 18.02 -9.00 18.51
CA LEU A 26 18.99 -8.11 19.14
C LEU A 26 20.14 -8.85 19.83
N LEU A 27 19.85 -10.00 20.45
CA LEU A 27 20.86 -10.83 21.14
C LEU A 27 21.64 -11.75 20.19
N GLN A 28 21.22 -11.89 18.93
CA GLN A 28 21.79 -12.87 17.98
C GLN A 28 22.53 -12.23 16.80
N VAL A 29 22.18 -11.00 16.40
CA VAL A 29 22.87 -10.26 15.33
C VAL A 29 23.68 -9.12 15.93
N ARG A 30 24.91 -8.87 15.44
CA ARG A 30 25.75 -7.72 15.85
C ARG A 30 25.24 -6.37 15.28
N ILE A 31 23.95 -6.07 15.43
CA ILE A 31 23.36 -4.76 15.14
C ILE A 31 23.39 -3.95 16.44
N SER A 32 23.77 -2.68 16.37
CA SER A 32 23.73 -1.80 17.55
C SER A 32 22.28 -1.70 18.07
N PRO A 33 22.04 -1.89 19.38
CA PRO A 33 20.69 -2.09 19.90
C PRO A 33 19.81 -0.85 19.80
N VAL A 34 20.39 0.35 19.91
CA VAL A 34 19.64 1.62 19.85
C VAL A 34 19.09 1.88 18.42
N PRO A 35 19.90 1.79 17.34
CA PRO A 35 19.38 1.83 15.96
C PRO A 35 18.29 0.80 15.64
N LEU A 36 18.40 -0.44 16.14
CA LEU A 36 17.40 -1.48 15.88
C LEU A 36 16.09 -1.21 16.64
N ALA A 37 16.16 -0.81 17.91
CA ALA A 37 14.99 -0.37 18.67
C ALA A 37 14.32 0.87 18.04
N ALA A 38 15.10 1.81 17.52
CA ALA A 38 14.59 2.98 16.79
C ALA A 38 13.89 2.60 15.48
N PHE A 39 14.43 1.64 14.75
CA PHE A 39 13.80 1.06 13.56
C PHE A 39 12.48 0.36 13.89
N LEU A 40 12.44 -0.48 14.93
CA LEU A 40 11.24 -1.24 15.30
C LEU A 40 10.16 -0.37 15.96
N ALA A 41 10.55 0.69 16.69
CA ALA A 41 9.63 1.73 17.13
C ALA A 41 9.03 2.52 15.94
N CYS A 42 9.85 2.93 14.97
CA CYS A 42 9.39 3.59 13.75
C CYS A 42 8.41 2.70 12.96
N LEU A 43 8.80 1.46 12.69
CA LEU A 43 7.98 0.44 12.03
C LEU A 43 6.64 0.23 12.74
N SER A 44 6.67 0.07 14.07
CA SER A 44 5.47 -0.15 14.88
C SER A 44 4.50 1.02 14.86
N LEU A 45 5.01 2.27 14.87
CA LEU A 45 4.17 3.46 14.77
C LEU A 45 3.55 3.60 13.37
N VAL A 46 4.32 3.36 12.31
CA VAL A 46 3.83 3.45 10.92
C VAL A 46 2.81 2.35 10.61
N LEU A 47 3.11 1.09 10.96
CA LEU A 47 2.15 -0.01 10.83
C LEU A 47 0.92 0.19 11.73
N GLY A 48 1.12 0.74 12.93
CA GLY A 48 0.04 1.13 13.84
C GLY A 48 -0.94 2.11 13.19
N ALA A 49 -0.43 3.19 12.56
CA ALA A 49 -1.25 4.13 11.81
C ALA A 49 -1.93 3.48 10.59
N PHE A 50 -1.16 2.74 9.77
CA PHE A 50 -1.62 2.02 8.58
C PHE A 50 -2.78 1.06 8.89
N VAL A 51 -2.69 0.32 10.01
CA VAL A 51 -3.76 -0.57 10.49
C VAL A 51 -4.91 0.23 11.12
N ALA A 52 -4.64 1.26 11.92
CA ALA A 52 -5.68 2.08 12.57
C ALA A 52 -6.59 2.79 11.54
N PHE A 53 -6.06 3.21 10.39
CA PHE A 53 -6.84 3.74 9.27
C PHE A 53 -7.87 2.75 8.68
N THR A 54 -7.77 1.45 9.00
CA THR A 54 -8.82 0.47 8.65
C THR A 54 -10.04 0.52 9.56
N ASP A 55 -9.94 1.07 10.78
CA ASP A 55 -11.08 1.24 11.66
C ASP A 55 -11.91 2.48 11.29
N SER A 56 -13.22 2.26 11.21
CA SER A 56 -14.18 3.33 10.97
C SER A 56 -14.36 4.27 12.16
N GLY A 57 -14.14 3.81 13.40
CA GLY A 57 -14.21 4.65 14.60
C GLY A 57 -13.06 5.64 14.69
N PHE A 58 -11.83 5.17 14.48
CA PHE A 58 -10.62 5.98 14.38
C PHE A 58 -10.74 7.05 13.28
N VAL A 59 -11.09 6.65 12.05
CA VAL A 59 -11.27 7.59 10.93
C VAL A 59 -12.38 8.62 11.20
N ARG A 60 -13.52 8.22 11.80
CA ARG A 60 -14.57 9.17 12.21
C ARG A 60 -14.08 10.16 13.27
N ARG A 61 -13.24 9.73 14.22
CA ARG A 61 -12.67 10.59 15.28
C ARG A 61 -11.70 11.63 14.70
N LEU A 62 -10.76 11.20 13.86
CA LEU A 62 -9.88 12.13 13.14
C LEU A 62 -10.70 13.13 12.31
N ARG A 63 -11.77 12.67 11.65
CA ARG A 63 -12.64 13.55 10.85
C ARG A 63 -13.41 14.55 11.72
N ALA A 64 -13.89 14.17 12.90
CA ALA A 64 -14.53 15.10 13.82
C ALA A 64 -13.59 16.26 14.21
N TRP A 65 -12.34 15.94 14.55
CA TRP A 65 -11.32 16.96 14.86
C TRP A 65 -10.98 17.83 13.64
N ALA A 66 -10.83 17.25 12.44
CA ALA A 66 -10.56 17.99 11.20
C ALA A 66 -11.73 18.89 10.74
N LEU A 67 -12.97 18.58 11.15
CA LEU A 67 -14.13 19.43 10.95
C LEU A 67 -14.15 20.62 11.94
N GLN A 68 -13.80 20.36 13.20
CA GLN A 68 -13.80 21.38 14.27
C GLN A 68 -12.70 22.44 14.11
N SER A 69 -11.53 22.10 13.57
CA SER A 69 -10.41 23.04 13.44
C SER A 69 -9.56 22.82 12.19
N VAL A 70 -9.24 23.93 11.51
CA VAL A 70 -8.25 23.96 10.42
C VAL A 70 -6.87 23.51 10.92
N TRP A 71 -6.47 23.97 12.11
CA TRP A 71 -5.20 23.61 12.72
C TRP A 71 -5.14 22.13 13.10
N ALA A 72 -6.26 21.52 13.50
CA ALA A 72 -6.33 20.08 13.68
C ALA A 72 -6.24 19.34 12.33
N ALA A 73 -6.99 19.79 11.32
CA ALA A 73 -6.98 19.20 9.97
C ALA A 73 -5.59 19.21 9.31
N LEU A 74 -4.78 20.24 9.57
CA LEU A 74 -3.40 20.39 9.08
C LEU A 74 -2.34 19.83 10.04
N GLY A 75 -2.59 19.80 11.36
CA GLY A 75 -1.63 19.31 12.35
C GLY A 75 -1.59 17.79 12.49
N MET A 76 -2.72 17.10 12.38
CA MET A 76 -2.77 15.63 12.49
C MET A 76 -1.87 14.86 11.48
N PRO A 77 -1.75 15.21 10.18
CA PRO A 77 -0.86 14.49 9.28
C PRO A 77 0.63 14.70 9.59
N LEU A 78 1.00 15.79 10.27
CA LEU A 78 2.39 16.01 10.74
C LEU A 78 2.80 15.02 11.84
N LEU A 79 1.86 14.31 12.48
CA LEU A 79 2.18 13.22 13.40
C LEU A 79 2.92 12.07 12.70
N LEU A 80 2.79 11.93 11.36
CA LEU A 80 3.58 11.01 10.56
C LEU A 80 5.07 11.40 10.49
N LEU A 81 5.48 12.58 10.93
CA LEU A 81 6.90 12.93 11.06
C LEU A 81 7.55 12.28 12.29
N VAL A 82 6.76 11.93 13.33
CA VAL A 82 7.30 11.37 14.59
C VAL A 82 8.04 10.04 14.38
N PRO A 83 7.52 9.04 13.63
CA PRO A 83 8.26 7.80 13.37
C PRO A 83 9.58 8.04 12.62
N TYR A 84 9.59 8.93 11.63
CA TYR A 84 10.81 9.33 10.94
C TYR A 84 11.82 9.95 11.91
N LEU A 85 11.42 10.87 12.79
CA LEU A 85 12.31 11.48 13.78
C LEU A 85 12.86 10.44 14.77
N VAL A 86 12.04 9.47 15.20
CA VAL A 86 12.48 8.36 16.06
C VAL A 86 13.57 7.53 15.38
N LEU A 87 13.36 7.11 14.13
CA LEU A 87 14.39 6.41 13.34
C LEU A 87 15.63 7.28 13.19
N ALA A 88 15.48 8.50 12.67
CA ALA A 88 16.56 9.41 12.30
C ALA A 88 17.49 9.77 13.46
N PHE A 89 16.94 10.05 14.65
CA PHE A 89 17.76 10.34 15.83
C PHE A 89 18.35 9.07 16.47
N GLY A 90 17.59 7.97 16.53
CA GLY A 90 18.09 6.71 17.11
C GLY A 90 19.12 5.96 16.25
N THR A 91 19.20 6.29 14.96
CA THR A 91 20.19 5.74 14.00
C THR A 91 21.29 6.75 13.63
N GLY A 92 21.15 8.02 14.01
CA GLY A 92 22.09 9.10 13.68
C GLY A 92 21.97 9.66 12.25
N THR A 93 20.99 9.22 11.45
CA THR A 93 20.88 9.55 10.01
C THR A 93 19.98 10.76 9.70
N PHE A 94 19.78 11.66 10.67
CA PHE A 94 18.87 12.81 10.53
C PHE A 94 19.19 13.72 9.32
N SER A 95 18.17 13.87 8.47
CA SER A 95 18.22 14.72 7.27
C SER A 95 17.16 15.81 7.36
N ALA A 96 17.58 17.08 7.47
CA ALA A 96 16.66 18.21 7.37
C ALA A 96 15.96 18.27 6.00
N ARG A 97 16.67 17.88 4.92
CA ARG A 97 16.10 17.73 3.58
C ARG A 97 15.05 16.62 3.52
N GLY A 98 15.31 15.49 4.20
CA GLY A 98 14.35 14.39 4.33
C GLY A 98 13.09 14.79 5.10
N LEU A 99 13.25 15.53 6.20
CA LEU A 99 12.14 16.08 6.98
C LEU A 99 11.24 16.99 6.15
N ILE A 100 11.83 17.93 5.38
CA ILE A 100 11.09 18.85 4.51
C ILE A 100 10.38 18.10 3.37
N LYS A 101 11.06 17.15 2.72
CA LYS A 101 10.47 16.28 1.70
C LYS A 101 9.25 15.52 2.23
N LEU A 102 9.35 14.96 3.43
CA LEU A 102 8.30 14.16 4.06
C LEU A 102 7.12 15.05 4.50
N ALA A 103 7.41 16.19 5.13
CA ALA A 103 6.41 17.17 5.52
C ALA A 103 5.62 17.67 4.30
N ALA A 104 6.29 18.03 3.21
CA ALA A 104 5.62 18.41 1.96
C ALA A 104 4.71 17.28 1.43
N TYR A 105 5.21 16.04 1.41
CA TYR A 105 4.46 14.89 0.89
C TYR A 105 3.17 14.60 1.68
N VAL A 106 3.19 14.67 3.02
CA VAL A 106 1.97 14.45 3.83
C VAL A 106 1.05 15.68 3.86
N MET A 107 1.59 16.90 3.70
CA MET A 107 0.84 18.15 3.83
C MET A 107 0.16 18.61 2.55
N VAL A 108 0.82 18.57 1.39
CA VAL A 108 0.28 19.10 0.12
C VAL A 108 -1.10 18.51 -0.23
N PRO A 109 -1.34 17.18 -0.25
CA PRO A 109 -2.65 16.64 -0.56
C PRO A 109 -3.72 16.99 0.50
N ALA A 110 -3.34 17.09 1.78
CA ALA A 110 -4.26 17.52 2.84
C ALA A 110 -4.64 19.00 2.70
N ALA A 111 -3.68 19.88 2.37
CA ALA A 111 -3.89 21.31 2.17
C ALA A 111 -4.71 21.62 0.91
N LEU A 112 -4.48 20.90 -0.19
CA LEU A 112 -5.27 21.02 -1.43
C LEU A 112 -6.75 20.69 -1.21
N LEU A 113 -7.07 19.74 -0.33
CA LEU A 113 -8.43 19.27 -0.04
C LEU A 113 -9.09 19.97 1.17
N LEU A 114 -8.30 20.73 1.95
CA LEU A 114 -8.74 21.49 3.14
C LEU A 114 -9.95 22.42 2.91
N PRO A 115 -10.11 23.13 1.78
CA PRO A 115 -11.25 24.02 1.58
C PRO A 115 -12.58 23.26 1.46
N ASP A 116 -12.54 22.05 0.91
CA ASP A 116 -13.72 21.21 0.67
C ASP A 116 -14.03 20.26 1.84
N ARG A 117 -13.25 20.30 2.93
CA ARG A 117 -13.35 19.38 4.08
C ARG A 117 -14.73 19.32 4.75
N LEU A 118 -15.47 20.43 4.71
CA LEU A 118 -16.81 20.56 5.31
C LEU A 118 -17.90 19.89 4.47
N ARG A 119 -17.63 19.58 3.20
CA ARG A 119 -18.58 19.01 2.24
C ARG A 119 -18.35 17.50 2.13
N ARG A 120 -19.35 16.75 1.66
CA ARG A 120 -19.18 15.32 1.30
C ARG A 120 -18.65 15.21 -0.13
N ALA A 121 -17.77 14.24 -0.41
CA ALA A 121 -17.31 13.98 -1.77
C ALA A 121 -18.39 13.23 -2.58
N THR A 122 -19.30 14.01 -3.18
CA THR A 122 -20.34 13.55 -4.11
C THR A 122 -19.93 13.65 -5.58
N ARG A 123 -18.93 14.49 -5.89
CA ARG A 123 -18.30 14.62 -7.21
C ARG A 123 -16.81 14.96 -7.08
N VAL A 124 -16.04 14.61 -8.09
CA VAL A 124 -14.64 15.02 -8.28
C VAL A 124 -14.56 16.51 -8.68
N GLY A 125 -13.48 17.17 -8.29
CA GLY A 125 -13.08 18.49 -8.79
C GLY A 125 -11.57 18.57 -9.03
N TRP A 126 -11.08 19.70 -9.55
CA TRP A 126 -9.65 19.85 -9.89
C TRP A 126 -8.72 19.64 -8.69
N ARG A 127 -9.15 20.01 -7.47
CA ARG A 127 -8.40 19.76 -6.22
C ARG A 127 -8.21 18.28 -5.91
N ASP A 128 -9.20 17.44 -6.26
CA ASP A 128 -9.08 15.99 -6.08
C ASP A 128 -8.00 15.43 -7.01
N PHE A 129 -8.00 15.83 -8.28
CA PHE A 129 -6.94 15.45 -9.22
C PHE A 129 -5.57 16.01 -8.80
N ALA A 130 -5.49 17.27 -8.37
CA ALA A 130 -4.24 17.85 -7.88
C ALA A 130 -3.69 17.10 -6.65
N ALA A 131 -4.55 16.68 -5.72
CA ALA A 131 -4.14 15.89 -4.56
C ALA A 131 -3.80 14.42 -4.92
N MET A 132 -4.45 13.83 -5.92
CA MET A 132 -4.05 12.53 -6.48
C MET A 132 -2.65 12.63 -7.09
N LEU A 133 -2.38 13.63 -7.93
CA LEU A 133 -1.07 13.85 -8.55
C LEU A 133 0.02 14.18 -7.52
N ALA A 134 -0.30 14.94 -6.46
CA ALA A 134 0.62 15.25 -5.37
C ALA A 134 1.02 14.03 -4.53
N LEU A 135 0.21 12.96 -4.50
CA LEU A 135 0.58 11.68 -3.91
C LEU A 135 1.30 10.77 -4.92
N ALA A 136 0.85 10.77 -6.18
CA ALA A 136 1.28 9.84 -7.21
C ALA A 136 2.65 10.19 -7.80
N ILE A 137 2.86 11.43 -8.27
CA ILE A 137 4.09 11.84 -8.98
C ILE A 137 5.37 11.69 -8.13
N PRO A 138 5.40 12.01 -6.83
CA PRO A 138 6.62 11.93 -6.04
C PRO A 138 7.22 10.52 -5.89
N VAL A 139 6.43 9.46 -6.10
CA VAL A 139 6.88 8.06 -5.93
C VAL A 139 7.80 7.60 -7.08
N PRO A 140 7.38 7.57 -8.37
CA PRO A 140 8.26 7.27 -9.49
C PRO A 140 9.32 8.36 -9.73
N ALA A 141 9.09 9.59 -9.29
CA ALA A 141 10.11 10.65 -9.27
C ALA A 141 11.18 10.48 -8.16
N HIS A 142 11.14 9.38 -7.39
CA HIS A 142 12.05 9.07 -6.28
C HIS A 142 12.18 10.18 -5.22
N TRP A 143 11.16 11.02 -5.05
CA TRP A 143 11.17 12.14 -4.10
C TRP A 143 11.39 11.66 -2.66
N LEU A 144 10.81 10.52 -2.30
CA LEU A 144 10.91 9.92 -0.97
C LEU A 144 12.21 9.13 -0.72
N ARG A 145 13.11 9.04 -1.71
CA ARG A 145 14.42 8.40 -1.57
C ARG A 145 15.32 9.17 -0.60
N GLY A 146 16.03 8.44 0.26
CA GLY A 146 16.95 8.97 1.27
C GLY A 146 16.26 9.63 2.45
N ILE A 147 15.08 9.14 2.84
CA ILE A 147 14.36 9.59 4.04
C ILE A 147 14.56 8.57 5.19
N TRP A 148 14.33 7.28 4.96
CA TRP A 148 14.43 6.26 6.01
C TRP A 148 15.73 5.46 5.84
N VAL A 149 16.87 6.07 6.15
CA VAL A 149 18.19 5.44 5.95
C VAL A 149 18.67 4.77 7.23
N TRP A 150 18.63 3.43 7.30
CA TRP A 150 19.42 2.59 8.22
C TRP A 150 19.23 1.08 7.95
N PRO A 151 20.28 0.28 7.70
CA PRO A 151 21.63 0.69 7.32
C PRO A 151 21.67 1.31 5.91
N GLU A 152 20.66 1.02 5.09
CA GLU A 152 20.45 1.53 3.72
C GLU A 152 19.07 2.22 3.62
N ASP A 153 18.67 2.69 2.43
CA ASP A 153 17.40 3.40 2.22
C ASP A 153 16.20 2.42 2.23
N LEU A 154 15.41 2.45 3.29
CA LEU A 154 14.34 1.50 3.60
C LEU A 154 13.07 1.78 2.77
N TYR A 155 13.12 1.43 1.48
CA TYR A 155 12.07 1.70 0.49
C TYR A 155 10.64 1.37 0.97
N PHE A 156 10.44 0.29 1.73
CA PHE A 156 9.10 -0.16 2.15
C PHE A 156 8.32 0.89 2.97
N PHE A 157 8.98 1.87 3.61
CA PHE A 157 8.28 2.95 4.29
C PHE A 157 7.54 3.89 3.30
N GLN A 158 8.07 4.09 2.09
CA GLN A 158 7.50 5.00 1.09
C GLN A 158 6.01 4.69 0.77
N PRO A 159 5.62 3.44 0.42
CA PRO A 159 4.21 3.09 0.18
C PRO A 159 3.34 3.11 1.45
N LEU A 160 3.86 2.72 2.61
CA LEU A 160 3.11 2.80 3.87
C LEU A 160 2.73 4.26 4.20
N TYR A 161 3.66 5.19 3.99
CA TYR A 161 3.42 6.62 4.12
C TYR A 161 2.46 7.16 3.05
N SER A 162 2.57 6.70 1.81
CA SER A 162 1.66 7.04 0.71
C SER A 162 0.21 6.65 1.04
N VAL A 163 0.00 5.48 1.65
CA VAL A 163 -1.32 5.01 2.11
C VAL A 163 -1.83 5.83 3.30
N CYS A 164 -1.01 6.08 4.31
CA CYS A 164 -1.39 6.90 5.46
C CYS A 164 -1.76 8.34 5.05
N ALA A 165 -0.96 8.98 4.19
CA ALA A 165 -1.24 10.30 3.64
C ALA A 165 -2.49 10.31 2.76
N GLY A 166 -2.65 9.32 1.87
CA GLY A 166 -3.81 9.19 0.98
C GLY A 166 -5.13 8.95 1.71
N VAL A 167 -5.16 8.04 2.69
CA VAL A 167 -6.37 7.80 3.51
C VAL A 167 -6.70 9.04 4.36
N TYR A 168 -5.70 9.72 4.92
CA TYR A 168 -5.94 10.96 5.65
C TYR A 168 -6.51 12.07 4.74
N ALA A 169 -5.86 12.35 3.61
CA ALA A 169 -6.28 13.39 2.68
C ALA A 169 -7.68 13.11 2.11
N PHE A 170 -7.93 11.91 1.57
CA PHE A 170 -9.20 11.61 0.90
C PHE A 170 -10.33 11.19 1.84
N VAL A 171 -10.08 10.41 2.90
CA VAL A 171 -11.16 9.91 3.78
C VAL A 171 -11.39 10.84 4.97
N VAL A 172 -10.32 11.29 5.65
CA VAL A 172 -10.46 12.16 6.83
C VAL A 172 -10.80 13.59 6.43
N VAL A 173 -9.98 14.24 5.61
CA VAL A 173 -10.19 15.65 5.21
C VAL A 173 -11.32 15.76 4.18
N ARG A 174 -11.16 15.16 2.99
CA ARG A 174 -12.06 15.37 1.84
C ARG A 174 -13.43 14.68 1.91
N HIS A 175 -13.63 13.79 2.86
CA HIS A 175 -14.90 13.07 3.07
C HIS A 175 -15.29 12.13 1.90
N LEU A 176 -14.32 11.41 1.34
CA LEU A 176 -14.60 10.37 0.35
C LEU A 176 -15.09 9.09 1.02
N GLU A 177 -16.40 8.86 0.90
CA GLU A 177 -17.04 7.59 1.25
C GLU A 177 -16.87 6.55 0.13
N GLY A 178 -16.83 5.27 0.50
CA GLY A 178 -16.74 4.15 -0.44
C GLY A 178 -15.33 3.62 -0.72
N VAL A 179 -14.28 4.31 -0.25
CA VAL A 179 -12.85 4.02 -0.56
C VAL A 179 -12.42 2.57 -0.27
N GLY A 180 -13.10 1.87 0.65
CA GLY A 180 -12.93 0.42 0.80
C GLY A 180 -11.65 -0.05 1.50
N TYR A 181 -10.81 0.86 2.02
CA TYR A 181 -9.54 0.52 2.69
C TYR A 181 -9.75 -0.30 3.97
N ARG A 182 -9.54 -1.62 3.88
CA ARG A 182 -9.72 -2.60 4.97
C ARG A 182 -8.74 -3.76 4.78
N LEU A 183 -7.74 -3.89 5.65
CA LEU A 183 -6.72 -4.95 5.55
C LEU A 183 -7.27 -6.36 5.85
N ARG A 184 -8.30 -6.48 6.68
CA ARG A 184 -8.94 -7.77 6.96
C ARG A 184 -9.64 -8.32 5.71
N LEU A 185 -9.02 -9.33 5.10
CA LEU A 185 -9.60 -10.20 4.07
C LEU A 185 -10.81 -10.97 4.60
N ARG A 186 -11.73 -11.32 3.69
CA ARG A 186 -12.93 -12.13 3.89
C ARG A 186 -13.00 -13.18 2.78
N LYS A 187 -13.73 -14.29 3.00
CA LYS A 187 -13.96 -15.32 1.96
C LYS A 187 -14.47 -14.73 0.64
N GLY A 188 -15.36 -13.74 0.70
CA GLY A 188 -15.86 -13.05 -0.51
C GLY A 188 -14.82 -12.18 -1.22
N ASP A 189 -13.78 -11.68 -0.54
CA ASP A 189 -12.70 -10.93 -1.20
C ASP A 189 -11.75 -11.89 -1.94
N LEU A 190 -11.47 -13.05 -1.32
CA LEU A 190 -10.65 -14.11 -1.91
C LEU A 190 -11.32 -14.74 -3.14
N VAL A 191 -12.63 -14.99 -3.07
CA VAL A 191 -13.40 -15.52 -4.20
C VAL A 191 -13.45 -14.51 -5.35
N ASP A 192 -13.83 -13.24 -5.09
CA ASP A 192 -13.87 -12.23 -6.15
C ASP A 192 -12.48 -12.01 -6.76
N GLY A 193 -11.43 -11.93 -5.93
CA GLY A 193 -10.09 -11.69 -6.40
C GLY A 193 -9.50 -12.86 -7.20
N LEU A 194 -9.70 -14.10 -6.76
CA LEU A 194 -9.28 -15.29 -7.51
C LEU A 194 -10.05 -15.43 -8.83
N SER A 195 -11.36 -15.18 -8.85
CA SER A 195 -12.15 -15.20 -10.09
C SER A 195 -11.70 -14.12 -11.08
N ASN A 196 -11.37 -12.90 -10.61
CA ASN A 196 -10.84 -11.85 -11.47
C ASN A 196 -9.40 -12.13 -11.93
N PHE A 197 -8.56 -12.75 -11.10
CA PHE A 197 -7.22 -13.20 -11.48
C PHE A 197 -7.27 -14.27 -12.59
N VAL A 198 -8.11 -15.30 -12.46
CA VAL A 198 -8.27 -16.34 -13.50
C VAL A 198 -8.81 -15.73 -14.80
N ALA A 199 -9.84 -14.89 -14.72
CA ALA A 199 -10.40 -14.24 -15.90
C ALA A 199 -9.42 -13.24 -16.57
N PHE A 200 -8.56 -12.58 -15.79
CA PHE A 200 -7.43 -11.80 -16.31
C PHE A 200 -6.42 -12.70 -17.04
N ALA A 201 -5.91 -13.74 -16.37
CA ALA A 201 -4.86 -14.60 -16.92
C ALA A 201 -5.26 -15.25 -18.26
N LEU A 202 -6.53 -15.67 -18.40
CA LEU A 202 -7.09 -16.22 -19.63
C LEU A 202 -7.05 -15.25 -20.84
N LEU A 203 -7.02 -13.94 -20.61
CA LEU A 203 -6.90 -12.92 -21.67
C LEU A 203 -5.48 -12.37 -21.78
N ALA A 204 -4.83 -12.14 -20.64
CA ALA A 204 -3.54 -11.48 -20.53
C ALA A 204 -2.36 -12.36 -20.95
N ILE A 205 -2.44 -13.69 -20.78
CA ILE A 205 -1.38 -14.59 -21.26
C ILE A 205 -1.38 -14.65 -22.80
N PRO A 206 -2.50 -14.93 -23.50
CA PRO A 206 -2.55 -14.83 -24.96
C PRO A 206 -2.17 -13.45 -25.50
N THR A 207 -2.66 -12.37 -24.87
CA THR A 207 -2.35 -11.00 -25.29
C THR A 207 -0.88 -10.65 -25.05
N GLY A 208 -0.29 -11.08 -23.92
CA GLY A 208 1.11 -10.84 -23.59
C GLY A 208 2.07 -11.55 -24.54
N TYR A 209 1.73 -12.76 -24.97
CA TYR A 209 2.48 -13.46 -26.03
C TYR A 209 2.32 -12.78 -27.39
N GLY A 210 1.09 -12.43 -27.80
CA GLY A 210 0.83 -11.73 -29.06
C GLY A 210 1.46 -10.34 -29.15
N LEU A 211 1.68 -9.68 -28.01
CA LEU A 211 2.43 -8.41 -27.92
C LEU A 211 3.95 -8.60 -27.83
N HIS A 212 4.46 -9.83 -27.70
CA HIS A 212 5.85 -10.12 -27.31
C HIS A 212 6.26 -9.30 -26.07
N PHE A 213 5.48 -9.42 -24.99
CA PHE A 213 5.72 -8.76 -23.70
C PHE A 213 6.07 -9.73 -22.56
N ILE A 214 5.52 -10.94 -22.59
CA ILE A 214 5.82 -12.00 -21.61
C ILE A 214 6.55 -13.16 -22.27
N HIS A 215 7.35 -13.89 -21.49
CA HIS A 215 7.97 -15.15 -21.91
C HIS A 215 7.99 -16.13 -20.74
N PHE A 216 7.30 -17.27 -20.84
CA PHE A 216 7.25 -18.22 -19.72
C PHE A 216 8.64 -18.72 -19.32
N HIS A 217 8.97 -18.61 -18.02
CA HIS A 217 10.18 -19.18 -17.45
C HIS A 217 9.85 -20.11 -16.27
N THR A 218 10.59 -21.22 -16.16
CA THR A 218 10.48 -22.13 -15.01
C THR A 218 11.21 -21.52 -13.80
N PRO A 219 10.53 -21.24 -12.67
CA PRO A 219 11.20 -20.75 -11.47
C PRO A 219 12.17 -21.80 -10.90
N LEU A 220 13.26 -21.34 -10.29
CA LEU A 220 14.30 -22.21 -9.73
C LEU A 220 13.80 -22.94 -8.48
N ILE A 221 13.47 -24.23 -8.61
CA ILE A 221 13.04 -25.11 -7.51
C ILE A 221 14.27 -25.61 -6.70
N ALA A 222 14.98 -24.69 -6.07
CA ALA A 222 16.13 -25.00 -5.20
C ALA A 222 15.70 -25.23 -3.73
N PRO A 223 16.27 -26.23 -3.03
CA PRO A 223 16.01 -26.42 -1.60
C PRO A 223 16.67 -25.31 -0.77
N TRP A 224 15.92 -24.69 0.14
CA TRP A 224 16.45 -23.62 0.99
C TRP A 224 17.19 -24.22 2.19
N ARG A 225 18.50 -24.01 2.24
CA ARG A 225 19.36 -24.37 3.39
C ARG A 225 19.46 -23.20 4.36
N PHE A 226 19.30 -23.45 5.66
CA PHE A 226 19.51 -22.48 6.72
C PHE A 226 20.14 -23.13 7.95
N GLN A 227 21.07 -22.42 8.60
CA GLN A 227 21.75 -22.89 9.80
C GLN A 227 21.59 -21.83 10.90
N PHE A 228 20.91 -22.22 11.98
CA PHE A 228 20.77 -21.39 13.18
C PHE A 228 21.96 -21.65 14.11
N VAL A 229 22.31 -20.64 14.92
CA VAL A 229 23.37 -20.75 15.94
C VAL A 229 23.05 -21.91 16.89
N GLY A 230 24.00 -22.83 17.05
CA GLY A 230 23.85 -24.06 17.84
C GLY A 230 23.47 -25.31 17.03
N MET A 231 23.02 -25.20 15.78
CA MET A 231 22.79 -26.38 14.92
C MET A 231 24.11 -26.84 14.29
N ARG A 232 24.48 -28.12 14.51
CA ARG A 232 25.66 -28.75 13.90
C ARG A 232 25.53 -28.94 12.38
N GLU A 233 24.31 -29.09 11.90
CA GLU A 233 23.99 -29.25 10.48
C GLU A 233 23.00 -28.17 10.04
N ALA A 234 23.00 -27.85 8.74
CA ALA A 234 22.03 -26.92 8.17
C ALA A 234 20.70 -27.66 7.92
N ALA A 235 19.60 -27.11 8.42
CA ALA A 235 18.27 -27.58 8.07
C ALA A 235 17.99 -27.30 6.58
N VAL A 236 17.29 -28.23 5.92
CA VAL A 236 17.02 -28.17 4.48
C VAL A 236 15.52 -28.21 4.25
N LEU A 237 14.97 -27.16 3.67
CA LEU A 237 13.57 -27.13 3.24
C LEU A 237 13.46 -27.64 1.79
N PRO A 238 12.57 -28.61 1.49
CA PRO A 238 12.32 -29.09 0.13
C PRO A 238 11.99 -27.95 -0.84
N GLY A 239 12.53 -28.00 -2.06
CA GLY A 239 12.47 -26.88 -3.02
C GLY A 239 11.05 -26.40 -3.36
N GLY A 240 10.07 -27.30 -3.44
CA GLY A 240 8.67 -26.92 -3.65
C GLY A 240 8.05 -26.13 -2.48
N LEU A 241 8.46 -26.43 -1.24
CA LEU A 241 8.06 -25.65 -0.07
C LEU A 241 8.83 -24.32 0.00
N ALA A 242 10.13 -24.31 -0.34
CA ALA A 242 10.91 -23.09 -0.45
C ALA A 242 10.30 -22.10 -1.45
N LEU A 243 9.93 -22.58 -2.65
CA LEU A 243 9.22 -21.80 -3.66
C LEU A 243 7.87 -21.27 -3.12
N ALA A 244 7.10 -22.09 -2.40
CA ALA A 244 5.83 -21.66 -1.81
C ALA A 244 5.99 -20.55 -0.75
N PHE A 245 7.04 -20.62 0.10
CA PHE A 245 7.35 -19.54 1.05
C PHE A 245 7.87 -18.28 0.35
N GLN A 246 8.70 -18.41 -0.69
CA GLN A 246 9.15 -17.28 -1.51
C GLN A 246 7.97 -16.59 -2.20
N PHE A 247 7.09 -17.35 -2.85
CA PHE A 247 5.88 -16.83 -3.48
C PHE A 247 4.97 -16.12 -2.47
N LEU A 248 4.73 -16.73 -1.30
CA LEU A 248 3.93 -16.11 -0.24
C LEU A 248 4.59 -14.83 0.31
N GLY A 249 5.90 -14.82 0.51
CA GLY A 249 6.65 -13.65 0.97
C GLY A 249 6.59 -12.49 -0.02
N THR A 250 6.86 -12.77 -1.30
CA THR A 250 6.75 -11.79 -2.39
C THR A 250 5.31 -11.30 -2.54
N PHE A 251 4.32 -12.18 -2.54
CA PHE A 251 2.90 -11.83 -2.58
C PHE A 251 2.49 -10.90 -1.42
N VAL A 252 2.87 -11.23 -0.18
CA VAL A 252 2.58 -10.40 1.00
C VAL A 252 3.30 -9.05 0.93
N GLY A 253 4.55 -9.04 0.44
CA GLY A 253 5.30 -7.82 0.15
C GLY A 253 4.54 -6.92 -0.81
N ILE A 254 4.35 -7.37 -2.06
CA ILE A 254 3.62 -6.67 -3.12
C ILE A 254 2.24 -6.21 -2.64
N TYR A 255 1.48 -7.07 -1.95
CA TYR A 255 0.15 -6.73 -1.42
C TYR A 255 0.20 -5.47 -0.53
N ILE A 256 1.22 -5.35 0.32
CA ILE A 256 1.39 -4.22 1.24
C ILE A 256 2.06 -3.01 0.57
N THR A 257 3.08 -3.21 -0.26
CA THR A 257 3.97 -2.15 -0.76
C THR A 257 3.67 -1.63 -2.16
N ILE A 258 2.90 -2.35 -2.97
CA ILE A 258 2.54 -1.96 -4.35
C ILE A 258 1.02 -1.92 -4.49
N ALA A 259 0.37 -3.07 -4.30
CA ALA A 259 -1.05 -3.22 -4.57
C ALA A 259 -1.93 -2.35 -3.66
N ILE A 260 -1.79 -2.37 -2.34
CA ILE A 260 -2.62 -1.51 -1.46
C ILE A 260 -2.46 0.00 -1.78
N PRO A 261 -1.26 0.57 -1.95
CA PRO A 261 -1.06 1.95 -2.39
C PRO A 261 -1.76 2.29 -3.71
N GLU A 262 -1.59 1.46 -4.74
CA GLU A 262 -2.16 1.72 -6.06
C GLU A 262 -3.66 1.49 -6.11
N GLU A 263 -4.16 0.42 -5.48
CA GLU A 263 -5.60 0.19 -5.36
C GLU A 263 -6.30 1.29 -4.56
N LEU A 264 -5.65 1.86 -3.53
CA LEU A 264 -6.15 3.04 -2.83
C LEU A 264 -6.32 4.22 -3.79
N LEU A 265 -5.28 4.54 -4.57
CA LEU A 265 -5.30 5.69 -5.48
C LEU A 265 -6.26 5.48 -6.66
N PHE A 266 -6.11 4.40 -7.42
CA PHE A 266 -6.82 4.18 -8.67
C PHE A 266 -8.25 3.66 -8.47
N ARG A 267 -8.51 2.84 -7.45
CA ARG A 267 -9.82 2.17 -7.27
C ARG A 267 -10.60 2.83 -6.13
N GLY A 268 -9.96 2.98 -4.97
CA GLY A 268 -10.53 3.61 -3.78
C GLY A 268 -10.82 5.11 -3.96
N VAL A 269 -9.94 5.84 -4.64
CA VAL A 269 -10.08 7.28 -4.91
C VAL A 269 -10.59 7.54 -6.32
N LEU A 270 -9.81 7.27 -7.39
CA LEU A 270 -10.14 7.68 -8.76
C LEU A 270 -11.41 7.00 -9.32
N GLN A 271 -11.48 5.67 -9.39
CA GLN A 271 -12.67 4.96 -9.87
C GLN A 271 -13.91 5.32 -9.03
N ASN A 272 -13.77 5.38 -7.72
CA ASN A 272 -14.84 5.80 -6.80
C ASN A 272 -15.38 7.21 -7.14
N PHE A 273 -14.48 8.18 -7.39
CA PHE A 273 -14.84 9.52 -7.84
C PHE A 273 -15.53 9.53 -9.21
N LEU A 274 -15.00 8.78 -10.19
CA LEU A 274 -15.58 8.70 -11.53
C LEU A 274 -17.00 8.10 -11.49
N VAL A 275 -17.21 7.00 -10.75
CA VAL A 275 -18.54 6.37 -10.58
C VAL A 275 -19.52 7.30 -9.85
N LYS A 276 -19.06 8.20 -8.98
CA LYS A 276 -19.89 9.24 -8.35
C LYS A 276 -20.20 10.42 -9.28
N SER A 277 -19.23 10.85 -10.10
CA SER A 277 -19.35 12.01 -10.99
C SER A 277 -20.10 11.76 -12.30
N ILE A 278 -20.01 10.56 -12.87
CA ILE A 278 -20.56 10.27 -14.21
C ILE A 278 -22.11 10.14 -14.15
N PRO A 279 -22.87 11.02 -14.82
CA PRO A 279 -24.34 11.03 -14.79
C PRO A 279 -24.95 10.12 -15.86
N LEU A 280 -24.26 9.06 -16.26
CA LEU A 280 -24.69 8.13 -17.31
C LEU A 280 -25.33 6.87 -16.73
N GLU A 281 -26.19 6.23 -17.53
CA GLU A 281 -26.45 4.81 -17.38
C GLU A 281 -25.13 4.02 -17.36
N ARG A 282 -25.11 2.93 -16.58
CA ARG A 282 -23.91 2.10 -16.40
C ARG A 282 -22.67 2.89 -15.93
N ARG A 283 -22.82 4.00 -15.19
CA ARG A 283 -21.69 4.75 -14.56
C ARG A 283 -20.65 3.88 -13.84
N GLY A 284 -21.07 2.75 -13.25
CA GLY A 284 -20.21 1.74 -12.61
C GLY A 284 -19.36 0.90 -13.57
N LEU A 285 -19.63 0.93 -14.87
CA LEU A 285 -18.77 0.42 -15.94
C LEU A 285 -17.86 1.54 -16.46
N TRP A 286 -18.42 2.71 -16.80
CA TRP A 286 -17.64 3.82 -17.34
C TRP A 286 -16.53 4.31 -16.40
N GLY A 287 -16.83 4.48 -15.10
CA GLY A 287 -15.81 4.87 -14.12
C GLY A 287 -14.74 3.81 -13.89
N LEU A 288 -15.05 2.52 -14.12
CA LEU A 288 -14.08 1.41 -14.08
C LEU A 288 -13.18 1.46 -15.31
N LEU A 289 -13.74 1.54 -16.51
CA LEU A 289 -12.97 1.58 -17.77
C LEU A 289 -12.02 2.79 -17.81
N VAL A 290 -12.51 3.98 -17.45
CA VAL A 290 -11.67 5.20 -17.41
C VAL A 290 -10.56 5.08 -16.37
N ALA A 291 -10.83 4.54 -15.18
CA ALA A 291 -9.79 4.32 -14.17
C ALA A 291 -8.76 3.26 -14.61
N ALA A 292 -9.20 2.20 -15.30
CA ALA A 292 -8.32 1.16 -15.85
C ALA A 292 -7.41 1.72 -16.96
N THR A 293 -7.94 2.53 -17.88
CA THR A 293 -7.12 3.22 -18.89
C THR A 293 -6.10 4.17 -18.26
N ILE A 294 -6.50 4.98 -17.27
CA ILE A 294 -5.57 5.90 -16.58
C ILE A 294 -4.48 5.11 -15.84
N PHE A 295 -4.81 3.97 -15.24
CA PHE A 295 -3.86 3.06 -14.60
C PHE A 295 -2.89 2.41 -15.61
N GLY A 296 -3.35 2.02 -16.80
CA GLY A 296 -2.45 1.57 -17.86
C GLY A 296 -1.52 2.67 -18.36
N LEU A 297 -2.06 3.88 -18.57
CA LEU A 297 -1.28 5.04 -19.02
C LEU A 297 -0.20 5.45 -18.01
N SER A 298 -0.40 5.30 -16.69
CA SER A 298 0.67 5.56 -15.71
C SER A 298 1.86 4.60 -15.84
N HIS A 299 1.69 3.42 -16.45
CA HIS A 299 2.76 2.44 -16.68
C HIS A 299 3.59 2.70 -17.95
N LEU A 300 3.26 3.73 -18.77
CA LEU A 300 4.05 4.09 -19.95
C LEU A 300 5.50 4.50 -19.61
N HIS A 301 5.78 4.92 -18.37
CA HIS A 301 7.09 5.43 -17.95
C HIS A 301 8.15 4.35 -17.70
N HIS A 302 7.77 3.07 -17.66
CA HIS A 302 8.74 1.97 -17.52
C HIS A 302 9.51 1.73 -18.83
N PRO A 303 10.76 1.23 -18.79
CA PRO A 303 11.48 0.85 -20.00
C PRO A 303 10.79 -0.29 -20.78
N PRO A 304 10.95 -0.37 -22.12
CA PRO A 304 11.41 0.70 -23.00
C PRO A 304 10.37 1.82 -23.11
N VAL A 305 10.77 3.07 -22.88
CA VAL A 305 9.84 4.21 -22.78
C VAL A 305 9.49 4.76 -24.19
N PRO A 306 8.20 4.98 -24.53
CA PRO A 306 7.00 4.67 -23.75
C PRO A 306 6.59 3.20 -23.89
N ASN A 307 6.41 2.49 -22.77
CA ASN A 307 6.08 1.06 -22.79
C ASN A 307 4.58 0.83 -23.02
N TRP A 308 4.16 1.04 -24.27
CA TRP A 308 2.77 0.88 -24.72
C TRP A 308 2.26 -0.57 -24.56
N ARG A 309 3.14 -1.57 -24.66
CA ARG A 309 2.80 -2.99 -24.41
C ARG A 309 2.40 -3.22 -22.96
N TYR A 310 3.19 -2.68 -22.02
CA TYR A 310 2.84 -2.72 -20.60
C TYR A 310 1.56 -1.93 -20.33
N ALA A 311 1.39 -0.74 -20.91
CA ALA A 311 0.19 0.07 -20.73
C ALA A 311 -1.11 -0.64 -21.18
N ILE A 312 -1.07 -1.45 -22.25
CA ILE A 312 -2.21 -2.29 -22.68
C ILE A 312 -2.50 -3.37 -21.62
N LEU A 313 -1.49 -4.13 -21.18
CA LEU A 313 -1.68 -5.22 -20.21
C LEU A 313 -2.05 -4.72 -18.82
N ALA A 314 -1.49 -3.59 -18.38
CA ALA A 314 -1.87 -2.89 -17.16
C ALA A 314 -3.29 -2.32 -17.26
N THR A 315 -3.73 -1.81 -18.42
CA THR A 315 -5.16 -1.46 -18.64
C THR A 315 -6.05 -2.68 -18.47
N LEU A 316 -5.69 -3.81 -19.09
CA LEU A 316 -6.44 -5.07 -18.99
C LEU A 316 -6.51 -5.55 -17.53
N ALA A 317 -5.38 -5.60 -16.83
CA ALA A 317 -5.31 -5.94 -15.40
C ALA A 317 -6.18 -5.00 -14.57
N GLY A 318 -6.11 -3.70 -14.86
CA GLY A 318 -6.86 -2.67 -14.17
C GLY A 318 -8.38 -2.77 -14.32
N VAL A 319 -8.89 -3.37 -15.41
CA VAL A 319 -10.31 -3.73 -15.55
C VAL A 319 -10.71 -4.79 -14.53
N PHE A 320 -9.89 -5.83 -14.36
CA PHE A 320 -10.16 -6.93 -13.42
C PHE A 320 -9.98 -6.51 -11.96
N TYR A 321 -8.96 -5.71 -11.64
CA TYR A 321 -8.81 -5.12 -10.30
C TYR A 321 -10.01 -4.22 -10.00
N GLY A 322 -10.32 -3.28 -10.90
CA GLY A 322 -11.47 -2.38 -10.77
C GLY A 322 -12.82 -3.10 -10.68
N ASN A 323 -12.94 -4.31 -11.23
CA ASN A 323 -14.13 -5.16 -11.09
C ASN A 323 -14.17 -5.87 -9.72
N ALA A 324 -13.06 -6.46 -9.27
CA ALA A 324 -12.93 -7.07 -7.93
C ALA A 324 -13.22 -6.04 -6.82
N TYR A 325 -12.72 -4.81 -6.95
CA TYR A 325 -13.12 -3.69 -6.10
C TYR A 325 -14.63 -3.39 -6.20
N ARG A 326 -15.16 -3.22 -7.41
CA ARG A 326 -16.55 -2.78 -7.64
C ARG A 326 -17.59 -3.71 -7.01
N THR A 327 -17.39 -5.03 -7.06
CA THR A 327 -18.36 -6.02 -6.56
C THR A 327 -18.66 -5.85 -5.06
N ARG A 328 -17.69 -5.39 -4.25
CA ARG A 328 -17.83 -5.29 -2.78
C ARG A 328 -17.36 -3.97 -2.16
N GLN A 329 -16.94 -3.00 -2.97
CA GLN A 329 -16.29 -1.73 -2.60
C GLN A 329 -15.18 -1.92 -1.54
N ARG A 330 -14.27 -2.86 -1.81
CA ARG A 330 -13.21 -3.28 -0.88
C ARG A 330 -11.87 -3.38 -1.58
N LEU A 331 -10.88 -2.63 -1.09
CA LEU A 331 -9.53 -2.67 -1.64
C LEU A 331 -8.84 -4.01 -1.41
N SER A 332 -9.24 -4.78 -0.39
CA SER A 332 -8.69 -6.11 -0.10
C SER A 332 -8.88 -7.10 -1.26
N ALA A 333 -10.04 -7.07 -1.94
CA ALA A 333 -10.31 -7.93 -3.10
C ALA A 333 -9.48 -7.48 -4.32
N SER A 334 -9.44 -6.17 -4.55
CA SER A 334 -8.66 -5.54 -5.61
C SER A 334 -7.16 -5.82 -5.47
N ALA A 335 -6.59 -5.56 -4.29
CA ALA A 335 -5.17 -5.71 -4.01
C ALA A 335 -4.75 -7.18 -3.93
N PHE A 336 -5.65 -8.08 -3.55
CA PHE A 336 -5.42 -9.52 -3.64
C PHE A 336 -5.33 -9.98 -5.10
N THR A 337 -6.20 -9.43 -5.99
CA THR A 337 -6.11 -9.68 -7.44
C THR A 337 -4.78 -9.16 -8.01
N HIS A 338 -4.44 -7.92 -7.67
CA HIS A 338 -3.24 -7.22 -8.13
C HIS A 338 -1.97 -7.95 -7.68
N ALA A 339 -1.82 -8.23 -6.39
CA ALA A 339 -0.66 -8.95 -5.88
C ALA A 339 -0.56 -10.40 -6.38
N LEU A 340 -1.68 -11.06 -6.72
CA LEU A 340 -1.63 -12.37 -7.40
C LEU A 340 -1.08 -12.25 -8.82
N VAL A 341 -1.50 -11.24 -9.59
CA VAL A 341 -0.96 -10.98 -10.93
C VAL A 341 0.54 -10.72 -10.86
N ASP A 342 0.98 -9.73 -10.08
CA ASP A 342 2.38 -9.33 -10.04
C ASP A 342 3.29 -10.46 -9.52
N ALA A 343 2.84 -11.24 -8.53
CA ALA A 343 3.58 -12.40 -8.04
C ALA A 343 3.59 -13.54 -9.07
N THR A 344 2.49 -13.80 -9.79
CA THR A 344 2.47 -14.80 -10.86
C THR A 344 3.33 -14.37 -12.05
N TRP A 345 3.45 -13.08 -12.34
CA TRP A 345 4.38 -12.61 -13.36
C TRP A 345 5.82 -12.77 -12.86
N HIS A 346 6.18 -12.20 -11.70
CA HIS A 346 7.53 -12.27 -11.13
C HIS A 346 8.15 -13.70 -11.02
N PHE A 347 7.33 -14.74 -10.83
CA PHE A 347 7.80 -16.12 -10.76
C PHE A 347 7.76 -16.91 -12.08
N TRP A 348 7.07 -16.42 -13.12
CA TRP A 348 6.85 -17.20 -14.35
C TRP A 348 6.91 -16.42 -15.68
N PHE A 349 6.99 -15.08 -15.73
CA PHE A 349 6.86 -14.25 -16.94
C PHE A 349 7.72 -12.98 -16.98
#